data_AF-A0A821J7I4-F1
#
_entry.id   AF-A0A821J7I4-F1
#
_cell.length_a   1.000
_cell.length_b   1.000
_cell.length_c   1.000
_cell.angle_alpha   90.00
_cell.angle_beta   90.00
_cell.angle_gamma   90.00
#
_symmetry.space_group_name_H-M   'P 1'
#
loop_
_entity.id
_entity.type
_entity.pdbx_description
1 polymer ?
#
loop_
_entity_poly.entity_id
_entity_poly.type
_entity_poly.pdbx_seq_one_letter_code
_entity_poly.pdbx_strand_id
1 'polypeptide(L)'
;MLTITTIPDDVLAETINTIADIIHGNAENQQFLSSFINTTTEDKHLLNKMTNDKKKSFRLRISILYCLQCYLHKNDFGKSMIVETLLPQNETAANQCTFGHLLIIGYLSKDIVTSWCSSIALAHLIADDEKYKKAILKVILTF
;
A
#
# COMPACT_ATOMS: atom_id res chain seq x y z
N MET A 1 -11.42 -1.93 28.44
CA MET A 1 -11.05 -1.00 27.35
C MET A 1 -9.53 -1.05 27.22
N LEU A 2 -8.99 -1.92 26.37
CA LEU A 2 -7.53 -2.04 26.17
C LEU A 2 -7.10 -0.93 25.22
N THR A 3 -6.48 0.12 25.74
CA THR A 3 -5.91 1.20 24.93
C THR A 3 -4.69 0.68 24.17
N ILE A 4 -4.79 0.62 22.85
CA ILE A 4 -3.78 0.15 21.89
C ILE A 4 -2.66 1.20 21.74
N THR A 5 -2.12 1.72 22.85
CA THR A 5 -1.20 2.88 22.83
C THR A 5 0.23 2.56 23.27
N THR A 6 0.62 1.28 23.41
CA THR A 6 1.98 0.92 23.87
C THR A 6 2.57 -0.32 23.18
N ILE A 7 2.17 -0.64 21.95
CA ILE A 7 2.88 -1.68 21.19
C ILE A 7 4.19 -1.08 20.67
N PRO A 8 5.36 -1.64 21.02
CA PRO A 8 6.64 -1.16 20.48
C PRO A 8 6.71 -1.37 18.96
N ASP A 9 7.35 -0.43 18.26
CA ASP A 9 7.53 -0.50 16.79
C ASP A 9 8.16 -1.83 16.34
N ASP A 10 9.06 -2.42 17.14
CA ASP A 10 9.68 -3.71 16.84
C ASP A 10 8.68 -4.88 16.87
N VAL A 11 7.80 -4.92 17.88
CA VAL A 11 6.76 -5.96 18.00
C VAL A 11 5.75 -5.81 16.87
N LEU A 12 5.39 -4.57 16.54
CA LEU A 12 4.50 -4.28 15.43
C LEU A 12 5.12 -4.69 14.08
N ALA A 13 6.39 -4.37 13.86
CA ALA A 13 7.13 -4.77 12.66
C ALA A 13 7.17 -6.30 12.50
N GLU A 14 7.48 -7.03 13.57
CA GLU A 14 7.54 -8.50 13.56
C GLU A 14 6.17 -9.13 13.30
N THR A 15 5.12 -8.56 13.90
CA THR A 15 3.74 -8.99 13.65
C THR A 15 3.36 -8.78 12.18
N ILE A 16 3.72 -7.63 11.60
CA ILE A 16 3.46 -7.34 10.18
C ILE A 16 4.21 -8.31 9.28
N ASN A 17 5.47 -8.63 9.57
CA ASN A 17 6.24 -9.61 8.80
C ASN A 17 5.63 -11.02 8.90
N THR A 18 5.18 -11.41 10.09
CA THR A 18 4.49 -12.70 10.28
C THR A 18 3.21 -12.77 9.45
N ILE A 19 2.42 -11.70 9.43
CA ILE A 19 1.22 -11.62 8.58
C ILE A 19 1.61 -11.67 7.10
N ALA A 20 2.67 -10.96 6.70
CA ALA A 20 3.18 -10.97 5.33
C ALA A 20 3.51 -12.38 4.85
N ASP A 21 4.18 -13.18 5.68
CA ASP A 21 4.51 -14.57 5.35
C ASP A 21 3.26 -15.47 5.24
N ILE A 22 2.25 -15.24 6.07
CA ILE A 22 0.98 -15.99 6.05
C ILE A 22 0.15 -15.71 4.78
N ILE A 23 0.17 -14.46 4.29
CA ILE A 23 -0.59 -14.08 3.08
C ILE A 23 0.18 -14.37 1.79
N HIS A 24 1.51 -14.55 1.85
CA HIS A 24 2.35 -14.62 0.65
C HIS A 24 1.94 -15.75 -0.30
N GLY A 25 1.35 -15.38 -1.45
CA GLY A 25 0.88 -16.32 -2.46
C GLY A 25 -0.38 -17.11 -2.09
N ASN A 26 -1.05 -16.78 -0.98
CA ASN A 26 -2.33 -17.37 -0.59
C ASN A 26 -3.48 -16.41 -0.88
N ALA A 27 -4.26 -16.70 -1.93
CA ALA A 27 -5.32 -15.83 -2.41
C ALA A 27 -6.44 -15.55 -1.38
N GLU A 28 -6.83 -16.56 -0.57
CA GLU A 28 -7.87 -16.39 0.45
C GLU A 28 -7.40 -15.44 1.56
N ASN A 29 -6.17 -15.63 2.05
CA ASN A 29 -5.58 -14.79 3.09
C ASN A 29 -5.33 -13.36 2.59
N GLN A 30 -4.90 -13.22 1.33
CA GLN A 30 -4.77 -11.91 0.68
C GLN A 30 -6.12 -11.21 0.57
N GLN A 31 -7.17 -11.92 0.15
CA GLN A 31 -8.52 -11.35 0.08
C GLN A 31 -9.03 -10.94 1.46
N PHE A 32 -8.77 -11.73 2.50
CA PHE A 32 -9.11 -11.36 3.87
C PHE A 32 -8.43 -10.05 4.28
N LEU A 33 -7.13 -9.89 3.98
CA LEU A 33 -6.40 -8.65 4.27
C LEU A 33 -6.91 -7.45 3.45
N SER A 34 -7.40 -7.66 2.22
CA SER A 34 -7.91 -6.57 1.37
C SER A 34 -9.03 -5.75 2.03
N SER A 35 -9.85 -6.40 2.88
CA SER A 35 -10.92 -5.74 3.63
C SER A 35 -10.40 -4.70 4.65
N PHE A 36 -9.20 -4.92 5.18
CA PHE A 36 -8.50 -4.02 6.10
C PHE A 36 -7.69 -2.95 5.34
N ILE A 37 -7.19 -3.25 4.15
CA ILE A 37 -6.45 -2.28 3.31
C ILE A 37 -7.40 -1.24 2.70
N ASN A 38 -8.63 -1.63 2.36
CA ASN A 38 -9.62 -0.79 1.67
C ASN A 38 -10.52 0.02 2.62
N THR A 39 -10.30 -0.04 3.94
CA THR A 39 -11.16 0.69 4.88
C THR A 39 -10.86 2.20 4.80
N THR A 40 -11.82 2.98 4.28
CA THR A 40 -11.75 4.41 3.91
C THR A 40 -11.46 5.41 5.05
N THR A 41 -11.06 4.95 6.23
CA THR A 41 -10.63 5.87 7.30
C THR A 41 -9.15 6.12 7.09
N GLU A 42 -8.75 7.38 6.85
CA GLU A 42 -7.36 7.77 6.58
C GLU A 42 -6.37 7.11 7.56
N ASP A 43 -6.69 7.04 8.85
CA ASP A 43 -5.87 6.41 9.90
C ASP A 43 -5.64 4.90 9.77
N LYS A 44 -6.48 4.20 9.00
CA LYS A 44 -6.50 2.73 8.92
C LYS A 44 -5.72 2.17 7.73
N HIS A 45 -5.46 2.98 6.70
CA HIS A 45 -4.70 2.50 5.54
C HIS A 45 -3.25 2.20 5.93
N LEU A 46 -2.82 0.95 5.70
CA LEU A 46 -1.45 0.49 5.93
C LEU A 46 -0.42 1.40 5.23
N LEU A 47 -0.80 1.94 4.07
CA LEU A 47 0.03 2.85 3.30
C LEU A 47 0.06 4.28 3.87
N ASN A 48 -1.04 4.80 4.42
CA ASN A 48 -1.02 6.07 5.15
C ASN A 48 -0.10 5.94 6.38
N LYS A 49 -0.12 4.77 7.02
CA LYS A 49 0.84 4.42 8.08
C LYS A 49 2.30 4.36 7.59
N MET A 50 2.56 4.15 6.30
CA MET A 50 3.88 4.18 5.68
C MET A 50 4.31 5.60 5.28
N THR A 51 3.38 6.42 4.75
CA THR A 51 3.68 7.71 4.11
C THR A 51 3.58 8.93 5.02
N ASN A 52 2.75 8.90 6.06
CA ASN A 52 2.34 10.12 6.76
C ASN A 52 3.14 10.42 8.04
N ASP A 53 3.84 9.44 8.59
CA ASP A 53 4.41 9.57 9.94
C ASP A 53 5.95 9.62 9.94
N LYS A 54 6.49 10.85 10.00
CA LYS A 54 7.92 11.13 10.14
C LYS A 54 8.53 10.52 11.41
N LYS A 55 7.71 10.11 12.38
CA LYS A 55 8.14 9.54 13.67
C LYS A 55 8.34 8.02 13.67
N LYS A 56 8.01 7.31 12.58
CA LYS A 56 8.10 5.85 12.56
C LYS A 56 9.51 5.35 12.29
N SER A 57 9.89 4.28 12.98
CA SER A 57 11.15 3.58 12.75
C SER A 57 11.26 3.10 11.29
N PHE A 58 12.48 3.18 10.74
CA PHE A 58 12.81 2.62 9.42
C PHE A 58 12.36 1.16 9.29
N ARG A 59 12.56 0.35 10.34
CA ARG A 59 12.17 -1.06 10.38
C ARG A 59 10.69 -1.28 10.11
N LEU A 60 9.83 -0.44 10.68
CA LEU A 60 8.39 -0.53 10.51
C LEU A 60 7.98 -0.19 9.07
N ARG A 61 8.61 0.82 8.46
CA ARG A 61 8.35 1.20 7.05
C ARG A 61 8.72 0.07 6.08
N ILE A 62 9.86 -0.60 6.30
CA ILE A 62 10.27 -1.75 5.49
C ILE A 62 9.35 -2.95 5.69
N SER A 63 8.92 -3.21 6.93
CA SER A 63 7.98 -4.30 7.22
C SER A 63 6.62 -4.09 6.53
N ILE A 64 6.14 -2.84 6.50
CA ILE A 64 4.94 -2.47 5.74
C ILE A 64 5.13 -2.69 4.24
N LEU A 65 6.27 -2.29 3.68
CA LEU A 65 6.60 -2.53 2.27
C LEU A 65 6.60 -4.04 1.96
N TYR A 66 7.22 -4.85 2.81
CA TYR A 66 7.26 -6.30 2.65
C TYR A 66 5.86 -6.94 2.68
N CYS A 67 5.01 -6.51 3.62
CA CYS A 67 3.62 -6.95 3.68
C CYS A 67 2.84 -6.57 2.41
N LEU A 68 3.07 -5.37 1.86
CA LEU A 68 2.46 -4.96 0.61
C LEU A 68 2.94 -5.80 -0.58
N GLN A 69 4.24 -6.10 -0.65
CA GLN A 69 4.78 -6.99 -1.69
C GLN A 69 4.17 -8.39 -1.60
N CYS A 70 4.02 -8.93 -0.39
CA CYS A 70 3.40 -10.23 -0.17
C CYS A 70 1.91 -10.25 -0.51
N TYR A 71 1.21 -9.14 -0.25
CA TYR A 71 -0.19 -8.96 -0.66
C TYR A 71 -0.34 -8.94 -2.19
N LEU A 72 0.60 -8.32 -2.91
CA LEU A 72 0.58 -8.23 -4.38
C LEU A 72 1.12 -9.47 -5.08
N HIS A 73 1.88 -10.32 -4.37
CA HIS A 73 2.48 -11.50 -4.97
C HIS A 73 1.41 -12.47 -5.49
N LYS A 74 1.42 -12.72 -6.81
CA LYS A 74 0.45 -13.57 -7.54
C LYS A 74 -1.02 -13.18 -7.31
N ASN A 75 -1.29 -11.93 -6.93
CA ASN A 75 -2.63 -11.46 -6.61
C ASN A 75 -3.13 -10.47 -7.67
N ASP A 76 -3.64 -10.97 -8.79
CA ASP A 76 -4.09 -10.13 -9.89
C ASP A 76 -5.30 -9.28 -9.51
N PHE A 77 -6.18 -9.79 -8.65
CA PHE A 77 -7.33 -9.04 -8.15
C PHE A 77 -6.87 -7.82 -7.34
N GLY A 78 -5.95 -8.01 -6.39
CA GLY A 78 -5.40 -6.93 -5.58
C GLY A 78 -4.65 -5.90 -6.43
N LYS A 79 -3.88 -6.34 -7.43
CA LYS A 79 -3.21 -5.44 -8.39
C LYS A 79 -4.22 -4.64 -9.22
N SER A 80 -5.28 -5.26 -9.73
CA SER A 80 -6.33 -4.57 -10.52
C SER A 80 -7.03 -3.49 -9.70
N MET A 81 -7.41 -3.81 -8.46
CA MET A 81 -8.04 -2.86 -7.54
C MET A 81 -7.18 -1.61 -7.33
N ILE A 82 -5.86 -1.78 -7.12
CA ILE A 82 -4.96 -0.64 -6.94
C ILE A 82 -4.82 0.16 -8.23
N VAL A 83 -4.63 -0.51 -9.38
CA VAL A 83 -4.47 0.18 -10.67
C VAL A 83 -5.74 0.95 -11.07
N GLU A 84 -6.92 0.41 -10.82
CA GLU A 84 -8.19 1.11 -11.06
C GLU A 84 -8.32 2.39 -10.26
N THR A 85 -7.70 2.45 -9.07
CA THR A 85 -7.68 3.67 -8.25
C THR A 85 -6.66 4.72 -8.72
N LEU A 86 -5.72 4.35 -9.60
CA LEU A 86 -4.76 5.26 -10.23
C LEU A 86 -5.28 5.86 -11.54
N LEU A 87 -6.23 5.19 -12.20
CA LEU A 87 -6.81 5.67 -13.45
C LEU A 87 -7.76 6.84 -13.18
N PRO A 88 -7.87 7.80 -14.13
CA PRO A 88 -8.78 8.92 -13.99
C PRO A 88 -10.22 8.41 -13.87
N GLN A 89 -10.82 8.56 -12.68
CA GLN A 89 -12.22 8.25 -12.42
C GLN A 89 -13.06 9.52 -12.58
N ASN A 90 -14.32 9.36 -13.03
CA ASN A 90 -15.27 10.45 -13.16
C ASN A 90 -15.41 11.20 -11.81
N GLU A 91 -15.59 12.52 -11.87
CA GLU A 91 -15.45 13.57 -10.84
C GLU A 91 -16.11 13.33 -9.46
N THR A 92 -16.83 12.24 -9.25
CA THR A 92 -17.56 11.92 -8.01
C THR A 92 -16.71 11.26 -6.92
N ALA A 93 -15.51 10.77 -7.22
CA ALA A 93 -14.60 10.12 -6.25
C ALA A 93 -13.51 11.06 -5.68
N ALA A 94 -13.53 12.36 -6.01
CA ALA A 94 -12.45 13.31 -5.72
C ALA A 94 -12.15 13.54 -4.22
N ASN A 95 -13.03 13.12 -3.31
CA ASN A 95 -12.89 13.36 -1.87
C ASN A 95 -12.40 12.16 -1.05
N GLN A 96 -12.05 11.03 -1.66
CA GLN A 96 -11.52 9.87 -0.94
C GLN A 96 -10.07 9.60 -1.32
N CYS A 97 -9.17 9.70 -0.34
CA CYS A 97 -7.77 9.33 -0.50
C CYS A 97 -7.67 7.82 -0.71
N THR A 98 -7.55 7.37 -1.96
CA THR A 98 -7.43 5.94 -2.28
C THR A 98 -6.00 5.44 -2.14
N PHE A 99 -5.85 4.12 -2.12
CA PHE A 99 -4.55 3.47 -2.02
C PHE A 99 -3.58 3.89 -3.15
N GLY A 100 -4.06 4.02 -4.38
CA GLY A 100 -3.27 4.52 -5.51
C GLY A 100 -2.78 5.95 -5.33
N HIS A 101 -3.66 6.85 -4.86
CA HIS A 101 -3.26 8.25 -4.58
C HIS A 101 -2.16 8.33 -3.52
N LEU A 102 -2.23 7.52 -2.45
CA LEU A 102 -1.19 7.45 -1.43
C LEU A 102 0.16 6.96 -1.98
N LEU A 103 0.18 6.03 -2.94
CA LEU A 103 1.42 5.61 -3.61
C LEU A 103 2.04 6.75 -4.40
N ILE A 104 1.23 7.50 -5.17
CA ILE A 104 1.69 8.66 -5.94
C ILE A 104 2.20 9.76 -5.02
N ILE A 105 1.45 10.10 -3.96
CA ILE A 105 1.87 11.09 -2.95
C ILE A 105 3.19 10.67 -2.31
N GLY A 106 3.33 9.39 -1.95
CA GLY A 106 4.57 8.86 -1.41
C GLY A 106 5.73 8.90 -2.40
N TYR A 107 5.49 8.59 -3.68
CA TYR A 107 6.49 8.67 -4.76
C TYR A 107 7.04 10.09 -4.93
N LEU A 108 6.17 11.09 -4.88
CA LEU A 108 6.52 12.53 -4.98
C LEU A 108 6.99 13.15 -3.66
N SER A 109 7.05 12.35 -2.58
CA SER A 109 7.48 12.83 -1.27
C SER A 109 8.95 13.28 -1.29
N LYS A 110 9.27 14.32 -0.49
CA LYS A 110 10.65 14.76 -0.26
C LYS A 110 11.43 13.80 0.64
N ASP A 111 10.75 12.90 1.34
CA ASP A 111 11.38 11.87 2.16
C ASP A 111 11.85 10.70 1.28
N ILE A 112 13.17 10.52 1.21
CA ILE A 112 13.84 9.54 0.33
C ILE A 112 13.32 8.12 0.59
N VAL A 113 13.12 7.75 1.87
CA VAL A 113 12.66 6.41 2.24
C VAL A 113 11.23 6.17 1.75
N THR A 114 10.35 7.15 1.94
CA THR A 114 8.96 7.06 1.47
C THR A 114 8.90 6.99 -0.06
N SER A 115 9.67 7.83 -0.76
CA SER A 115 9.74 7.83 -2.22
C SER A 115 10.26 6.50 -2.77
N TRP A 116 11.30 5.93 -2.15
CA TRP A 116 11.86 4.62 -2.51
C TRP A 116 10.86 3.49 -2.27
N CYS A 117 10.20 3.43 -1.10
CA CYS A 117 9.19 2.42 -0.80
C CYS A 117 8.01 2.49 -1.78
N SER A 118 7.49 3.68 -2.07
CA SER A 118 6.41 3.87 -3.06
C SER A 118 6.84 3.45 -4.47
N SER A 119 8.08 3.77 -4.87
CA SER A 119 8.63 3.35 -6.16
C SER A 119 8.69 1.84 -6.29
N ILE A 120 9.12 1.14 -5.24
CA ILE A 120 9.19 -0.33 -5.23
C ILE A 120 7.80 -0.96 -5.21
N ALA A 121 6.88 -0.41 -4.42
CA ALA A 121 5.49 -0.88 -4.41
C ALA A 121 4.86 -0.76 -5.81
N LEU A 122 5.07 0.36 -6.51
CA LEU A 122 4.66 0.54 -7.89
C LEU A 122 5.36 -0.44 -8.84
N ALA A 123 6.66 -0.70 -8.65
CA ALA A 123 7.38 -1.69 -9.45
C ALA A 123 6.80 -3.10 -9.28
N HIS A 124 6.47 -3.52 -8.06
CA HIS A 124 5.81 -4.81 -7.79
C HIS A 124 4.40 -4.90 -8.37
N LEU A 125 3.69 -3.78 -8.48
CA LEU A 125 2.39 -3.71 -9.13
C LEU A 125 2.48 -4.05 -10.63
N ILE A 126 3.58 -3.63 -11.28
CA ILE A 126 3.75 -3.78 -12.74
C ILE A 126 4.70 -4.88 -13.19
N ALA A 127 5.55 -5.44 -12.32
CA ALA A 127 6.69 -6.26 -12.71
C ALA A 127 6.31 -7.39 -13.69
N ASP A 128 5.28 -8.15 -13.33
CA ASP A 128 4.92 -9.40 -14.01
C ASP A 128 3.91 -9.21 -15.16
N ASP A 129 3.15 -8.11 -15.16
CA ASP A 129 1.94 -7.98 -15.97
C ASP A 129 1.99 -6.80 -16.95
N GLU A 130 1.97 -7.14 -18.25
CA GLU A 130 1.95 -6.13 -19.32
C GLU A 130 0.67 -5.28 -19.29
N LYS A 131 -0.44 -5.85 -18.80
CA LYS A 131 -1.71 -5.12 -18.60
C LYS A 131 -1.52 -3.91 -17.67
N TYR A 132 -0.86 -4.10 -16.53
CA TYR A 132 -0.66 -3.02 -15.55
C TYR A 132 0.39 -2.02 -16.01
N LYS A 133 1.41 -2.45 -16.75
CA LYS A 133 2.36 -1.53 -17.43
C LYS A 133 1.62 -0.57 -18.37
N LYS A 134 0.72 -1.10 -19.21
CA LYS A 134 -0.10 -0.29 -20.14
C LYS A 134 -1.10 0.60 -19.41
N ALA A 135 -1.66 0.14 -18.29
CA ALA A 135 -2.62 0.92 -17.50
C ALA A 135 -1.95 2.12 -16.82
N ILE A 136 -0.75 1.96 -16.25
CA ILE A 136 -0.01 3.06 -15.61
C ILE A 136 0.35 4.17 -16.60
N LEU A 137 0.62 3.84 -17.88
CA LEU A 137 0.88 4.86 -18.91
C LEU A 137 -0.30 5.81 -19.17
N LYS A 138 -1.51 5.46 -18.73
CA LYS A 138 -2.71 6.29 -18.87
C LYS A 138 -2.95 7.20 -17.67
N VAL A 139 -2.15 7.08 -16.61
CA VAL A 139 -2.28 7.89 -15.40
C VAL A 139 -1.81 9.31 -15.71
N ILE A 140 -2.70 10.28 -15.50
CA ILE A 140 -2.39 11.70 -15.64
C ILE A 140 -2.23 12.27 -14.24
N LEU A 141 -1.07 12.83 -13.96
CA LEU A 141 -0.81 13.56 -12.73
C LEU A 141 -1.28 15.00 -12.92
N THR A 142 -2.49 15.30 -12.46
CA THR A 142 -2.97 16.68 -12.36
C THR A 142 -2.53 17.22 -11.01
N PHE A 143 -1.64 18.22 -11.01
CA PHE A 143 -1.13 18.88 -9.80
C PHE A 143 -1.83 20.22 -9.57
#